data_AF-A0A0F5MZ90-F1
#
_entry.id   AF-A0A0F5MZ90-F1
#
_cell.length_a   1.000
_cell.length_b   1.000
_cell.length_c   1.000
_cell.angle_alpha   90.00
_cell.angle_beta   90.00
_cell.angle_gamma   90.00
#
_symmetry.space_group_name_H-M   'P 1'
#
loop_
_entity.id
_entity.type
_entity.pdbx_description
1 polymer ?
#
loop_
_entity_poly.entity_id
_entity_poly.type
_entity_poly.pdbx_seq_one_letter_code
_entity_poly.pdbx_strand_id
1 'polypeptide(L)'
;MALLSPAVMIGAAYVGTSYIKISGKIYSLTITDPDPEDAPATTDSTQQEMDLHPDSYSGILTATTMWWGLVVLNAIGTGNVYFAATGKGEIWVGVMSGSFSALLTIVTAYGDASWRYPIARGQYVQFVVNTVITAGVFYFLYVAAYYAGRRHPIRRKQSMEYRVHPRHRELDS
;
A
#
# COMPACT_ATOMS: atom_id res chain seq x y z
N MET A 1 -24.04 20.37 10.69
CA MET A 1 -24.58 19.93 9.39
C MET A 1 -23.45 19.27 8.61
N ALA A 2 -23.43 17.95 8.59
CA ALA A 2 -22.34 17.14 8.05
C ALA A 2 -22.34 17.18 6.51
N LEU A 3 -21.44 17.95 5.93
CA LEU A 3 -21.04 17.78 4.54
C LEU A 3 -20.21 16.50 4.46
N LEU A 4 -20.89 15.36 4.32
CA LEU A 4 -20.28 14.12 3.85
C LEU A 4 -19.70 14.41 2.46
N SER A 5 -18.40 14.71 2.44
CA SER A 5 -17.67 15.10 1.24
C SER A 5 -17.88 14.04 0.16
N PRO A 6 -18.20 14.41 -1.10
CA PRO A 6 -18.31 13.47 -2.21
C PRO A 6 -17.08 12.56 -2.32
N ALA A 7 -15.90 13.03 -1.90
CA ALA A 7 -14.68 12.23 -1.84
C ALA A 7 -14.74 11.06 -0.85
N VAL A 8 -15.41 11.23 0.30
CA VAL A 8 -15.64 10.15 1.28
C VAL A 8 -16.65 9.15 0.72
N MET A 9 -17.68 9.63 0.03
CA MET A 9 -18.65 8.75 -0.64
C MET A 9 -18.04 8.01 -1.84
N ILE A 10 -17.19 8.65 -2.64
CA ILE A 10 -16.46 8.00 -3.75
C ILE A 10 -15.45 7.00 -3.20
N GLY A 11 -14.71 7.35 -2.14
CA GLY A 11 -13.80 6.43 -1.46
C GLY A 11 -14.54 5.23 -0.85
N ALA A 12 -15.65 5.46 -0.16
CA ALA A 12 -16.50 4.41 0.39
C ALA A 12 -17.17 3.57 -0.70
N ALA A 13 -17.58 4.17 -1.81
CA ALA A 13 -18.15 3.45 -2.96
C ALA A 13 -17.07 2.61 -3.67
N TYR A 14 -15.83 3.09 -3.77
CA TYR A 14 -14.71 2.33 -4.35
C TYR A 14 -14.31 1.15 -3.45
N VAL A 15 -14.32 1.34 -2.13
CA VAL A 15 -14.08 0.27 -1.14
C VAL A 15 -15.25 -0.71 -1.06
N GLY A 16 -16.49 -0.25 -1.23
CA GLY A 16 -17.70 -1.06 -1.14
C GLY A 16 -18.11 -1.77 -2.42
N THR A 17 -17.61 -1.33 -3.59
CA THR A 17 -17.89 -1.98 -4.88
C THR A 17 -16.84 -3.07 -5.12
N SER A 18 -17.03 -4.22 -4.48
CA SER A 18 -16.09 -5.37 -4.55
C SER A 18 -15.94 -6.02 -5.93
N TYR A 19 -16.56 -5.48 -6.98
CA TYR A 19 -16.42 -5.99 -8.34
C TYR A 19 -16.86 -4.92 -9.35
N ILE A 20 -15.96 -4.54 -10.26
CA ILE A 20 -16.33 -3.84 -11.49
C ILE A 20 -16.04 -4.80 -12.64
N LYS A 21 -17.12 -5.33 -13.25
CA LYS A 21 -17.03 -6.18 -14.44
C LYS A 21 -17.15 -5.30 -15.69
N ILE A 22 -16.02 -5.05 -16.34
CA ILE A 22 -15.99 -4.33 -17.63
C ILE A 22 -15.58 -5.34 -18.70
N SER A 23 -16.45 -5.54 -19.70
CA SER A 23 -16.17 -6.38 -20.87
C SER A 23 -15.69 -7.81 -20.53
N GLY A 24 -16.29 -8.44 -19.51
CA GLY A 24 -15.99 -9.82 -19.12
C GLY A 24 -14.81 -10.00 -18.16
N LYS A 25 -14.06 -8.94 -17.82
CA LYS A 25 -12.94 -9.03 -16.86
C LYS A 25 -13.34 -8.49 -15.48
N ILE A 26 -13.01 -9.25 -14.43
CA ILE A 26 -13.26 -8.89 -13.02
C ILE A 26 -12.01 -8.24 -12.45
N TYR A 27 -12.16 -7.07 -11.84
CA TYR A 27 -11.13 -6.40 -11.05
C TYR A 27 -11.60 -6.36 -9.59
N SER A 28 -10.89 -7.03 -8.67
CA SER A 28 -11.25 -7.14 -7.25
C SER A 28 -10.22 -6.45 -6.33
N LEU A 29 -10.70 -5.96 -5.19
CA LEU A 29 -9.92 -5.23 -4.18
C LEU A 29 -9.24 -6.15 -3.15
N THR A 30 -9.70 -7.40 -3.05
CA THR A 30 -9.24 -8.44 -2.13
C THR A 30 -9.01 -9.73 -2.90
N ILE A 31 -7.99 -10.48 -2.49
CA ILE A 31 -7.65 -11.80 -3.02
C ILE A 31 -8.75 -12.78 -2.59
N THR A 32 -9.72 -13.03 -3.46
CA THR A 32 -10.68 -14.14 -3.30
C THR A 32 -10.70 -14.90 -4.62
N ASP A 33 -10.64 -16.22 -4.47
CA ASP A 33 -10.51 -17.30 -5.46
C ASP A 33 -10.95 -16.99 -6.90
N PRO A 34 -10.20 -17.45 -7.91
CA PRO A 34 -10.72 -17.54 -9.27
C PRO A 34 -11.93 -18.49 -9.32
N ASP A 35 -12.91 -18.11 -10.16
CA ASP A 35 -14.09 -18.92 -10.47
C ASP A 35 -13.66 -20.31 -10.96
N PRO A 36 -14.14 -21.41 -10.36
CA PRO A 36 -13.75 -22.78 -10.74
C PRO A 36 -14.10 -23.15 -12.19
N GLU A 37 -14.89 -22.33 -12.89
CA GLU A 37 -15.29 -22.56 -14.28
C GLU A 37 -14.29 -22.03 -15.34
N ASP A 38 -13.30 -21.20 -14.97
CA ASP A 38 -12.36 -20.55 -15.91
C ASP A 38 -10.96 -21.23 -16.00
N ALA A 39 -10.74 -22.36 -15.33
CA ALA A 39 -9.44 -23.03 -15.33
C ALA A 39 -9.30 -24.06 -16.49
N PRO A 40 -8.37 -23.89 -17.45
CA PRO A 40 -8.02 -24.97 -18.37
C PRO A 40 -7.36 -26.11 -17.59
N ALA A 41 -7.85 -27.33 -17.80
CA ALA A 41 -7.34 -28.55 -17.18
C ALA A 41 -5.94 -28.90 -17.71
N THR A 42 -4.89 -28.33 -17.12
CA THR A 42 -3.50 -28.73 -17.36
C THR A 42 -2.62 -28.53 -16.12
N THR A 43 -2.22 -29.68 -15.55
CA THR A 43 -0.98 -30.02 -14.80
C THR A 43 -0.32 -28.97 -13.89
N ASP A 44 -0.18 -29.33 -12.60
CA ASP A 44 0.48 -28.63 -11.47
C ASP A 44 -0.31 -27.51 -10.77
N SER A 45 -1.42 -27.91 -10.15
CA SER A 45 -2.20 -27.08 -9.20
C SER A 45 -1.40 -26.56 -8.00
N THR A 46 -0.27 -27.16 -7.63
CA THR A 46 0.51 -26.75 -6.44
C THR A 46 1.42 -25.55 -6.69
N GLN A 47 1.79 -25.25 -7.94
CA GLN A 47 2.66 -24.12 -8.29
C GLN A 47 1.88 -22.86 -8.69
N GLN A 48 0.69 -23.02 -9.27
CA GLN A 48 -0.12 -21.92 -9.77
C GLN A 48 -0.91 -21.20 -8.67
N GLU A 49 -1.18 -21.88 -7.55
CA GLU A 49 -1.76 -21.31 -6.33
C GLU A 49 -0.73 -20.46 -5.53
N MET A 50 0.57 -20.57 -5.85
CA MET A 50 1.66 -20.28 -4.91
C MET A 50 2.05 -18.79 -4.76
N ASP A 51 1.63 -17.88 -5.63
CA ASP A 51 1.83 -16.43 -5.43
C ASP A 51 0.80 -15.63 -6.23
N LEU A 52 -0.50 -15.88 -5.98
CA LEU A 52 -1.62 -15.28 -6.73
C LEU A 52 -1.57 -13.73 -6.75
N HIS A 53 -0.92 -13.11 -5.75
CA HIS A 53 -0.67 -11.67 -5.69
C HIS A 53 0.76 -11.37 -5.19
N PRO A 54 1.75 -11.38 -6.09
CA PRO A 54 3.17 -11.27 -5.73
C PRO A 54 3.55 -9.87 -5.22
N ASP A 55 2.67 -8.89 -5.38
CA ASP A 55 2.82 -7.51 -4.92
C ASP A 55 2.04 -7.22 -3.61
N SER A 56 1.24 -8.15 -3.12
CA SER A 56 0.45 -7.98 -1.90
C SER A 56 1.32 -7.79 -0.66
N TYR A 57 0.86 -6.96 0.26
CA TYR A 57 1.46 -6.81 1.58
C TYR A 57 1.00 -7.96 2.47
N SER A 58 1.94 -8.86 2.77
CA SER A 58 1.79 -10.01 3.66
C SER A 58 0.62 -10.93 3.31
N GLY A 59 0.23 -10.97 2.03
CA GLY A 59 -0.90 -11.77 1.54
C GLY A 59 -2.29 -11.27 1.95
N ILE A 60 -2.38 -10.11 2.63
CA ILE A 60 -3.64 -9.60 3.18
C ILE A 60 -4.19 -8.46 2.33
N LEU A 61 -3.31 -7.55 1.89
CA LEU A 61 -3.70 -6.32 1.22
C LEU A 61 -2.97 -6.19 -0.10
N THR A 62 -3.69 -6.04 -1.21
CA THR A 62 -3.05 -5.79 -2.51
C THR A 62 -2.24 -4.49 -2.47
N ALA A 63 -1.20 -4.38 -3.29
CA ALA A 63 -0.38 -3.18 -3.33
C ALA A 63 -1.25 -1.94 -3.62
N THR A 64 -2.13 -2.02 -4.61
CA THR A 64 -3.03 -0.93 -4.99
C THR A 64 -3.86 -0.43 -3.81
N THR A 65 -4.49 -1.33 -3.04
CA THR A 65 -5.32 -0.95 -1.89
C THR A 65 -4.49 -0.32 -0.78
N MET A 66 -3.32 -0.88 -0.46
CA MET A 66 -2.39 -0.31 0.52
C MET A 66 -1.99 1.12 0.13
N TRP A 67 -1.61 1.33 -1.12
CA TRP A 67 -1.13 2.62 -1.62
C TRP A 67 -2.22 3.69 -1.67
N TRP A 68 -3.47 3.34 -1.99
CA TRP A 68 -4.60 4.26 -1.84
C TRP A 68 -4.93 4.56 -0.37
N GLY A 69 -4.83 3.57 0.52
CA GLY A 69 -4.94 3.79 1.96
C GLY A 69 -3.91 4.81 2.48
N LEU A 70 -2.66 4.71 2.01
CA LEU A 70 -1.61 5.68 2.31
C LEU A 70 -1.96 7.08 1.80
N VAL A 71 -2.52 7.22 0.59
CA VAL A 71 -2.98 8.52 0.07
C VAL A 71 -4.00 9.16 1.01
N VAL A 72 -5.00 8.41 1.45
CA VAL A 72 -6.03 8.93 2.35
C VAL A 72 -5.44 9.35 3.70
N LEU A 73 -4.61 8.50 4.30
CA LEU A 73 -3.97 8.79 5.58
C LEU A 73 -3.04 10.01 5.51
N ASN A 74 -2.23 10.12 4.45
CA ASN A 74 -1.35 11.26 4.23
C ASN A 74 -2.12 12.55 3.91
N ALA A 75 -3.27 12.48 3.23
CA ALA A 75 -4.13 13.64 3.03
C ALA A 75 -4.67 14.18 4.36
N ILE A 76 -5.17 13.29 5.24
CA ILE A 76 -5.62 13.67 6.58
C ILE A 76 -4.46 14.25 7.40
N GLY A 77 -3.32 13.56 7.41
CA GLY A 77 -2.14 14.01 8.15
C GLY A 77 -1.63 15.37 7.69
N THR A 78 -1.55 15.58 6.38
CA THR A 78 -1.18 16.88 5.79
C THR A 78 -2.19 17.97 6.16
N GLY A 79 -3.48 17.68 6.09
CA GLY A 79 -4.53 18.61 6.51
C GLY A 79 -4.35 19.05 7.97
N ASN A 80 -4.12 18.10 8.88
CA ASN A 80 -3.87 18.40 10.29
C ASN A 80 -2.61 19.26 10.50
N VAL A 81 -1.52 18.94 9.80
CA VAL A 81 -0.29 19.74 9.82
C VAL A 81 -0.54 21.16 9.30
N TYR A 82 -1.29 21.31 8.21
CA TYR A 82 -1.64 22.60 7.65
C TYR A 82 -2.50 23.46 8.59
N PHE A 83 -3.53 22.87 9.21
CA PHE A 83 -4.37 23.58 10.18
C PHE A 83 -3.58 24.01 11.43
N ALA A 84 -2.70 23.14 11.94
CA ALA A 84 -1.78 23.48 13.02
C ALA A 84 -0.85 24.64 12.62
N ALA A 85 -0.25 24.58 11.43
CA ALA A 85 0.69 25.59 10.95
C ALA A 85 0.04 26.96 10.68
N THR A 86 -1.25 26.98 10.35
CA THR A 86 -2.03 28.22 10.13
C THR A 86 -2.71 28.75 11.39
N GLY A 87 -2.47 28.13 12.56
CA GLY A 87 -3.08 28.52 13.83
C GLY A 87 -4.59 28.23 13.93
N LYS A 88 -5.13 27.45 12.99
CA LYS A 88 -6.55 27.07 12.92
C LYS A 88 -6.85 25.72 13.58
N GLY A 89 -5.82 24.99 14.00
CA GLY A 89 -5.93 23.70 14.68
C GLY A 89 -4.91 23.58 15.80
N GLU A 90 -5.08 22.53 16.61
CA GLU A 90 -4.17 22.25 17.72
C GLU A 90 -2.81 21.78 17.23
N ILE A 91 -1.74 22.44 17.70
CA ILE A 91 -0.35 22.13 17.29
C ILE A 91 -0.02 20.66 17.54
N TRP A 92 -0.44 20.11 18.68
CA TRP A 92 -0.14 18.73 19.04
C TRP A 92 -0.78 17.72 18.08
N VAL A 93 -2.00 17.99 17.59
CA VAL A 93 -2.67 17.15 16.57
C VAL A 93 -1.89 17.15 15.26
N GLY A 94 -1.39 18.33 14.84
CA GLY A 94 -0.54 18.46 13.66
C GLY A 94 0.76 17.66 13.80
N VAL A 95 1.46 17.82 14.93
CA VAL A 95 2.72 17.13 15.22
C VAL A 95 2.53 15.61 15.25
N MET A 96 1.50 15.13 15.95
CA MET A 96 1.22 13.69 16.04
C MET A 96 0.86 13.10 14.69
N SER A 97 0.00 13.77 13.92
CA SER A 97 -0.41 13.30 12.58
C SER A 97 0.76 13.29 11.61
N GLY A 98 1.57 14.36 11.58
CA GLY A 98 2.75 14.45 10.72
C GLY A 98 3.80 13.39 11.07
N SER A 99 4.06 13.17 12.37
CA SER A 99 4.98 12.14 12.84
C SER A 99 4.49 10.73 12.48
N PHE A 100 3.19 10.46 12.67
CA PHE A 100 2.58 9.19 12.29
C PHE A 100 2.69 8.93 10.78
N SER A 101 2.35 9.91 9.93
CA SER A 101 2.50 9.82 8.48
C SER A 101 3.95 9.59 8.04
N ALA A 102 4.91 10.27 8.69
CA ALA A 102 6.33 10.08 8.42
C ALA A 102 6.79 8.67 8.76
N LEU A 103 6.42 8.16 9.94
CA LEU A 103 6.74 6.79 10.37
C LEU A 103 6.14 5.76 9.42
N LEU A 104 4.87 5.92 9.03
CA LEU A 104 4.19 5.02 8.11
C LEU A 104 4.92 4.97 6.76
N THR A 105 5.30 6.14 6.24
CA THR A 105 6.09 6.27 5.00
C THR A 105 7.43 5.52 5.09
N ILE A 106 8.16 5.72 6.19
CA ILE A 106 9.46 5.08 6.42
C ILE A 106 9.30 3.57 6.50
N VAL A 107 8.35 3.07 7.29
CA VAL A 107 8.13 1.62 7.48
C VAL A 107 7.74 0.96 6.16
N THR A 108 6.83 1.56 5.38
CA THR A 108 6.45 1.03 4.06
C THR A 108 7.65 0.99 3.12
N ALA A 109 8.39 2.09 2.99
CA ALA A 109 9.58 2.17 2.13
C ALA A 109 10.65 1.15 2.51
N TYR A 110 10.92 1.01 3.81
CA TYR A 110 11.90 0.09 4.33
C TYR A 110 11.46 -1.37 4.11
N GLY A 111 10.16 -1.66 4.28
CA GLY A 111 9.57 -2.97 4.00
C GLY A 111 9.69 -3.36 2.53
N ASP A 112 9.31 -2.46 1.61
CA ASP A 112 9.44 -2.67 0.17
C ASP A 112 10.90 -2.97 -0.22
N ALA A 113 11.84 -2.16 0.28
CA ALA A 113 13.25 -2.32 0.00
C ALA A 113 13.84 -3.60 0.61
N SER A 114 13.44 -3.95 1.84
CA SER A 114 13.96 -5.13 2.54
C SER A 114 13.72 -6.39 1.74
N TRP A 115 12.56 -6.50 1.08
CA TRP A 115 12.18 -7.66 0.28
C TRP A 115 12.46 -7.50 -1.22
N ARG A 116 13.28 -6.49 -1.61
CA ARG A 116 13.66 -6.20 -3.01
C ARG A 116 12.47 -5.95 -3.95
N TYR A 117 11.34 -5.49 -3.43
CA TYR A 117 10.28 -4.98 -4.29
C TYR A 117 10.77 -3.74 -5.04
N PRO A 118 10.27 -3.47 -6.27
CA PRO A 118 10.53 -2.20 -6.94
C PRO A 118 9.99 -1.04 -6.10
N ILE A 119 10.45 0.18 -6.39
CA ILE A 119 9.94 1.40 -5.74
C ILE A 119 8.41 1.41 -5.83
N ALA A 120 7.76 1.63 -4.68
CA ALA A 120 6.32 1.61 -4.51
C ALA A 120 5.61 0.33 -4.96
N ARG A 121 6.31 -0.80 -5.08
CA ARG A 121 5.81 -2.04 -5.69
C ARG A 121 5.16 -1.81 -7.07
N GLY A 122 5.59 -0.78 -7.81
CA GLY A 122 5.02 -0.38 -9.11
C GLY A 122 3.84 0.60 -9.06
N GLN A 123 3.37 1.01 -7.88
CA GLN A 123 2.23 1.92 -7.69
C GLN A 123 2.65 3.41 -7.84
N TYR A 124 3.20 3.77 -9.00
CA TYR A 124 3.79 5.09 -9.24
C TYR A 124 2.79 6.25 -9.21
N VAL A 125 1.54 6.02 -9.64
CA VAL A 125 0.49 7.05 -9.62
C VAL A 125 0.21 7.48 -8.19
N GLN A 126 -0.02 6.53 -7.29
CA GLN A 126 -0.29 6.78 -5.87
C GLN A 126 0.94 7.36 -5.17
N PHE A 127 2.14 6.94 -5.57
CA PHE A 127 3.39 7.52 -5.09
C PHE A 127 3.51 9.02 -5.43
N VAL A 128 3.22 9.39 -6.68
CA VAL A 128 3.20 10.80 -7.12
C VAL A 128 2.11 11.58 -6.39
N VAL A 129 0.91 11.02 -6.24
CA VAL A 129 -0.19 11.68 -5.50
C VAL A 129 0.20 11.96 -4.04
N ASN A 130 0.76 10.98 -3.33
CA ASN A 130 1.29 11.18 -1.97
C ASN A 130 2.36 12.26 -1.93
N THR A 131 3.25 12.28 -2.91
CA THR A 131 4.31 13.30 -3.03
C THR A 131 3.71 14.69 -3.18
N VAL A 132 2.72 14.87 -4.05
CA VAL A 132 2.07 16.17 -4.27
C VAL A 132 1.31 16.63 -3.03
N ILE A 133 0.50 15.76 -2.43
CA ILE A 133 -0.31 16.09 -1.24
C ILE A 133 0.58 16.54 -0.08
N THR A 134 1.71 15.87 0.13
CA THR A 134 2.65 16.18 1.23
C THR A 134 3.69 17.24 0.87
N ALA A 135 3.49 17.98 -0.23
CA ALA A 135 4.41 19.00 -0.73
C ALA A 135 5.87 18.49 -0.89
N GLY A 136 6.03 17.24 -1.31
CA GLY A 136 7.33 16.62 -1.58
C GLY A 136 7.95 15.87 -0.40
N VAL A 137 7.48 16.07 0.84
CA VAL A 137 8.06 15.45 2.04
C VAL A 137 8.03 13.93 1.95
N PHE A 138 6.91 13.36 1.48
CA PHE A 138 6.77 11.91 1.30
C PHE A 138 7.85 11.33 0.39
N TYR A 139 8.15 11.99 -0.74
CA TYR A 139 9.17 11.53 -1.69
C TYR A 139 10.53 11.38 -1.04
N PHE A 140 11.01 12.43 -0.35
CA PHE A 140 12.34 12.42 0.26
C PHE A 140 12.43 11.39 1.39
N LEU A 141 11.41 11.30 2.24
CA LEU A 141 11.36 10.30 3.31
C LEU A 141 11.32 8.87 2.75
N TYR A 142 10.44 8.61 1.78
CA TYR A 142 10.29 7.29 1.18
C TYR A 142 11.59 6.87 0.49
N VAL A 143 12.15 7.70 -0.37
CA VAL A 143 13.36 7.36 -1.14
C VAL A 143 14.55 7.14 -0.22
N ALA A 144 14.75 8.01 0.78
CA ALA A 144 15.83 7.84 1.75
C ALA A 144 15.68 6.52 2.54
N ALA A 145 14.49 6.23 3.06
CA ALA A 145 14.21 5.00 3.79
C ALA A 145 14.31 3.74 2.90
N TYR A 146 13.87 3.83 1.64
CA TYR A 146 13.97 2.74 0.68
C TYR A 146 15.43 2.39 0.39
N TYR A 147 16.29 3.39 0.12
CA TYR A 147 17.71 3.13 -0.10
C TYR A 147 18.43 2.65 1.17
N ALA A 148 18.03 3.14 2.36
CA ALA A 148 18.53 2.63 3.63
C ALA A 148 18.14 1.15 3.83
N GLY A 149 16.87 0.80 3.61
CA GLY A 149 16.37 -0.57 3.71
C GLY A 149 16.97 -1.51 2.66
N ARG A 150 17.37 -0.99 1.50
CA ARG A 150 18.08 -1.78 0.49
C ARG A 150 19.50 -2.13 0.92
N ARG A 151 20.17 -1.24 1.68
CA ARG A 151 21.52 -1.48 2.24
C ARG A 151 21.47 -2.36 3.49
N HIS A 152 20.45 -2.20 4.33
CA HIS A 152 20.29 -2.93 5.58
C HIS A 152 18.91 -3.62 5.67
N PRO A 153 18.65 -4.62 4.81
CA PRO A 153 17.34 -5.25 4.73
C PRO A 153 16.96 -5.98 6.03
N ILE A 154 15.73 -5.79 6.50
CA ILE A 154 15.18 -6.53 7.65
C ILE A 154 14.32 -7.68 7.12
N ARG A 155 14.92 -8.87 7.01
CA ARG A 155 14.26 -10.09 6.53
C ARG A 155 14.13 -11.12 7.63
N ARG A 156 13.16 -10.92 8.52
CA ARG A 156 12.89 -11.93 9.55
C ARG A 156 12.10 -13.08 8.94
N LYS A 157 12.62 -14.32 9.05
CA LYS A 157 11.93 -15.55 8.63
C LYS A 157 10.58 -15.77 9.33
N GLN A 158 10.38 -15.15 10.49
CA GLN A 158 9.12 -15.17 11.23
C GLN A 158 8.06 -14.21 10.66
N SER A 159 8.43 -13.26 9.80
CA SER A 159 7.49 -12.29 9.23
C SER A 159 6.45 -12.98 8.34
N MET A 160 5.23 -12.42 8.28
CA MET A 160 4.21 -12.93 7.38
C MET A 160 4.66 -12.84 5.92
N GLU A 161 5.34 -11.76 5.55
CA GLU A 161 5.89 -11.58 4.20
C GLU A 161 6.74 -12.77 3.75
N TYR A 162 7.66 -13.25 4.60
CA TYR A 162 8.51 -14.41 4.29
C TYR A 162 7.72 -15.72 4.14
N ARG A 163 6.65 -15.88 4.94
CA ARG A 163 5.86 -17.11 4.96
C ARG A 163 4.95 -17.23 3.74
N VAL A 164 4.35 -16.11 3.37
CA VAL A 164 3.34 -16.00 2.32
C VAL A 164 3.96 -16.04 0.93
N HIS A 165 5.10 -15.38 0.71
CA HIS A 165 5.70 -15.31 -0.63
C HIS A 165 6.88 -16.28 -0.77
N PRO A 166 6.76 -17.37 -1.56
CA PRO A 166 7.79 -18.40 -1.69
C PRO A 166 9.12 -17.86 -2.23
N ARG A 167 9.07 -16.88 -3.13
CA ARG A 167 10.26 -16.22 -3.73
C ARG A 167 11.22 -15.64 -2.70
N HIS A 168 10.73 -15.29 -1.51
CA HIS A 168 11.57 -14.76 -0.44
C HIS A 168 12.47 -15.82 0.20
N ARG A 169 12.18 -17.11 -0.01
CA ARG A 169 13.01 -18.24 0.43
C ARG A 169 14.24 -18.43 -0.46
N GLU A 170 14.11 -18.12 -1.76
CA GLU A 170 15.22 -18.14 -2.73
C GLU A 170 16.24 -17.02 -2.50
N LEU A 171 15.84 -15.95 -1.81
CA LEU A 171 16.74 -14.86 -1.45
C LEU A 171 17.72 -15.23 -0.33
N ASP A 172 17.48 -16.34 0.37
CA ASP A 172 18.26 -16.83 1.52
C ASP A 172 19.00 -18.16 1.21
N SER A 173 18.83 -18.73 0.01
CA SER A 173 19.52 -19.94 -0.48
C SER A 173 20.80 -19.61 -1.25
#